data_AF-A0A2M7R4U9-F1
#
_entry.id   AF-A0A2M7R4U9-F1
#
_cell.length_a   1.000
_cell.length_b   1.000
_cell.length_c   1.000
_cell.angle_alpha   90.00
_cell.angle_beta   90.00
_cell.angle_gamma   90.00
#
_symmetry.space_group_name_H-M   'P 1'
#
loop_
_entity.id
_entity.type
_entity.pdbx_description
1 polymer ?
#
loop_
_entity_poly.entity_id
_entity_poly.type
_entity_poly.pdbx_seq_one_letter_code
_entity_poly.pdbx_strand_id
1 'polypeptide(L)'
;MPTALKSEGELIKVKQYLTDKKGHKVAAVIAMDELDRLETLLETIPTSERWVYKNKEALKSLHKGLKDASEGRISKLNLNEL
;
A
#
# COMPACT_ATOMS: atom_id res chain seq x y z
N MET A 1 -10.24 22.17 19.57
CA MET A 1 -9.33 21.31 18.78
C MET A 1 -10.19 20.44 17.87
N PRO A 2 -10.27 20.68 16.56
CA PRO A 2 -11.00 19.77 15.68
C PRO A 2 -10.07 18.62 15.32
N THR A 3 -10.43 17.42 15.76
CA THR A 3 -9.80 16.18 15.29
C THR A 3 -10.12 16.05 13.81
N ALA A 4 -9.10 16.22 12.95
CA ALA A 4 -9.26 16.03 11.52
C ALA A 4 -9.70 14.58 11.28
N LEU A 5 -10.96 14.39 10.91
CA LEU A 5 -11.49 13.13 10.40
C LEU A 5 -10.69 12.81 9.13
N LYS A 6 -9.81 11.81 9.24
CA LYS A 6 -9.08 11.24 8.12
C LYS A 6 -10.13 10.83 7.08
N SER A 7 -10.03 11.41 5.87
CA SER A 7 -10.97 11.24 4.77
C SER A 7 -11.40 9.77 4.61
N GLU A 8 -12.70 9.50 4.75
CA GLU A 8 -13.31 8.16 4.59
C GLU A 8 -13.17 7.56 3.17
N GLY A 9 -12.53 8.28 2.24
CA GLY A 9 -12.45 7.93 0.82
C GLY A 9 -11.45 6.81 0.44
N GLU A 10 -10.64 6.30 1.36
CA GLU A 10 -9.55 5.33 1.04
C GLU A 10 -9.68 3.98 1.76
N LEU A 11 -10.82 3.69 2.38
CA LEU A 11 -10.99 2.45 3.15
C LEU A 11 -11.71 1.38 2.32
N ILE A 12 -10.98 0.30 1.99
CA ILE A 12 -11.55 -0.89 1.35
C ILE A 12 -12.58 -1.52 2.29
N LYS A 13 -13.84 -1.58 1.85
CA LYS A 13 -14.94 -2.16 2.64
C LYS A 13 -14.90 -3.68 2.62
N VAL A 14 -14.25 -4.27 3.63
CA VAL A 14 -14.29 -5.72 3.86
C VAL A 14 -15.56 -6.10 4.61
N LYS A 15 -16.41 -6.92 3.99
CA LYS A 15 -17.69 -7.36 4.55
C LYS A 15 -17.51 -8.45 5.61
N GLN A 16 -16.67 -9.44 5.33
CA GLN A 16 -16.42 -10.58 6.21
C GLN A 16 -14.97 -11.04 6.09
N TYR A 17 -14.46 -11.69 7.13
CA TYR A 17 -13.16 -12.37 7.09
C TYR A 17 -13.38 -13.86 7.35
N LEU A 18 -12.80 -14.72 6.52
CA LEU A 18 -12.68 -16.14 6.86
C LEU A 18 -11.48 -16.32 7.79
N THR A 19 -11.69 -17.06 8.87
CA THR A 19 -10.63 -17.38 9.84
C THR A 19 -10.31 -18.87 9.80
N ASP A 20 -9.03 -19.20 9.96
CA ASP A 20 -8.59 -20.58 10.17
C ASP A 20 -9.08 -21.10 11.54
N LYS A 21 -8.99 -22.42 11.77
CA LYS A 21 -9.33 -23.09 13.04
C LYS A 21 -8.55 -22.54 14.24
N LYS A 22 -7.44 -21.83 13.99
CA LYS A 22 -6.61 -21.13 15.00
C LYS A 22 -6.98 -19.65 15.20
N GLY A 23 -8.01 -19.15 14.51
CA GLY A 23 -8.50 -17.77 14.63
C GLY A 23 -7.76 -16.73 13.76
N HIS A 24 -6.78 -17.14 12.95
CA HIS A 24 -6.08 -16.24 12.04
C HIS A 24 -6.95 -15.92 10.82
N LYS A 25 -7.05 -14.63 10.44
CA LYS A 25 -7.75 -14.20 9.22
C LYS A 25 -6.99 -14.70 7.98
N VAL A 26 -7.62 -15.55 7.18
CA VAL A 26 -7.03 -16.17 5.98
C VAL A 26 -7.54 -15.58 4.67
N ALA A 27 -8.78 -15.08 4.66
CA ALA A 27 -9.34 -14.42 3.49
C ALA A 27 -10.31 -13.31 3.90
N ALA A 28 -10.50 -12.35 2.99
CA ALA A 28 -11.42 -11.24 3.14
C ALA A 28 -12.48 -11.33 2.02
N VAL A 29 -13.74 -11.23 2.39
CA VAL A 29 -14.87 -11.07 1.46
C VAL A 29 -15.04 -9.58 1.23
N ILE A 30 -14.68 -9.13 0.04
CA ILE A 30 -14.86 -7.75 -0.42
C ILE A 30 -16.08 -7.64 -1.32
N ALA A 31 -16.63 -6.43 -1.45
CA ALA A 31 -17.70 -6.15 -2.40
C ALA A 31 -17.16 -6.11 -3.84
N MET A 32 -18.00 -6.39 -4.84
CA MET A 32 -17.56 -6.49 -6.23
C MET A 32 -17.11 -5.13 -6.78
N ASP A 33 -17.81 -4.05 -6.40
CA ASP A 33 -17.44 -2.66 -6.71
C ASP A 33 -16.08 -2.26 -6.14
N GLU A 34 -15.69 -2.82 -5.00
CA GLU A 34 -14.36 -2.63 -4.41
C GLU A 34 -13.29 -3.47 -5.12
N LEU A 35 -13.66 -4.64 -5.68
CA LEU A 35 -12.75 -5.44 -6.52
C LEU A 35 -12.40 -4.70 -7.82
N ASP A 36 -13.38 -4.12 -8.51
CA ASP A 36 -13.15 -3.34 -9.74
C ASP A 36 -12.21 -2.14 -9.49
N ARG A 37 -12.36 -1.48 -8.32
CA ARG A 37 -11.46 -0.39 -7.90
C ARG A 37 -10.03 -0.88 -7.69
N LEU A 38 -9.86 -2.05 -7.07
CA LEU A 38 -8.55 -2.66 -6.87
C LEU A 38 -7.90 -3.07 -8.20
N GLU A 39 -8.66 -3.62 -9.13
CA GLU A 39 -8.16 -3.94 -10.48
C GLU A 39 -7.69 -2.68 -11.19
N THR A 40 -8.49 -1.61 -11.17
CA THR A 40 -8.12 -0.32 -11.75
C THR A 40 -6.83 0.23 -11.12
N LEU A 41 -6.69 0.17 -9.79
CA LEU A 41 -5.48 0.58 -9.10
C LEU A 41 -4.26 -0.27 -9.51
N LEU A 42 -4.43 -1.58 -9.67
CA LEU A 42 -3.36 -2.47 -10.11
C LEU A 42 -2.95 -2.25 -11.58
N GLU A 43 -3.86 -1.75 -12.42
CA GLU A 43 -3.56 -1.32 -13.79
C GLU A 43 -2.75 -0.03 -13.83
N THR A 44 -2.93 0.88 -12.87
CA THR A 44 -2.12 2.10 -12.79
C THR A 44 -0.65 1.84 -12.47
N ILE A 45 -0.34 0.68 -11.86
CA ILE A 45 1.04 0.32 -11.51
C ILE A 45 1.76 -0.17 -12.77
N PRO A 46 2.85 0.49 -13.21
CA PRO A 46 3.63 0.04 -14.34
C PRO A 46 4.09 -1.40 -14.17
N THR A 47 4.03 -2.19 -15.24
CA THR A 47 4.44 -3.61 -15.18
C THR A 47 5.89 -3.77 -14.70
N SER A 48 6.76 -2.81 -15.02
CA SER A 48 8.16 -2.72 -14.58
C SER A 48 8.32 -2.53 -13.07
N GLU A 49 7.30 -2.10 -12.34
CA GLU A 49 7.34 -1.80 -10.90
C GLU A 49 6.63 -2.85 -10.03
N ARG A 50 5.92 -3.80 -10.65
CA ARG A 50 5.20 -4.88 -9.93
C ARG A 50 6.10 -5.72 -9.02
N TRP A 51 7.39 -5.82 -9.33
CA TRP A 51 8.35 -6.59 -8.53
C TRP A 51 8.52 -6.03 -7.11
N VAL A 52 8.37 -4.71 -6.93
CA VAL A 52 8.52 -4.05 -5.62
C VAL A 52 7.50 -4.59 -4.63
N TYR A 53 6.27 -4.84 -5.09
CA TYR A 53 5.19 -5.37 -4.25
C TYR A 53 5.37 -6.85 -3.89
N LYS A 54 6.22 -7.59 -4.61
CA LYS A 54 6.58 -8.98 -4.29
C LYS A 54 7.74 -9.07 -3.29
N ASN A 55 8.59 -8.04 -3.23
CA ASN A 55 9.73 -7.99 -2.32
C ASN A 55 9.43 -7.10 -1.10
N LYS A 56 9.21 -7.73 0.06
CA LYS A 56 8.87 -7.03 1.32
C LYS A 56 9.92 -6.02 1.75
N GLU A 57 11.21 -6.29 1.51
CA GLU A 57 12.30 -5.37 1.86
C GLU A 57 12.31 -4.15 0.94
N ALA A 58 12.17 -4.37 -0.37
CA ALA A 58 12.08 -3.29 -1.35
C ALA A 58 10.88 -2.38 -1.06
N LEU A 59 9.72 -2.96 -0.78
CA LEU A 59 8.51 -2.21 -0.43
C LEU A 59 8.69 -1.38 0.85
N LYS A 60 9.33 -1.96 1.87
CA LYS A 60 9.63 -1.25 3.13
C LYS A 60 10.59 -0.09 2.91
N SER A 61 11.63 -0.28 2.12
CA SER A 61 12.60 0.76 1.75
C SER A 61 11.93 1.88 0.94
N LEU A 62 11.05 1.53 -0.01
CA LEU A 62 10.28 2.51 -0.78
C LEU A 62 9.39 3.36 0.14
N HIS A 63 8.61 2.73 1.01
CA HIS A 63 7.76 3.47 1.97
C HIS A 63 8.58 4.39 2.88
N LYS A 64 9.74 3.94 3.36
CA LYS A 64 10.64 4.76 4.15
C LYS A 64 11.13 5.98 3.35
N GLY A 65 11.59 5.77 2.12
CA GLY A 65 12.05 6.84 1.23
C GLY A 65 10.96 7.85 0.91
N LEU A 66 9.74 7.39 0.61
CA LEU A 66 8.58 8.27 0.38
C LEU A 66 8.25 9.11 1.62
N LYS A 67 8.29 8.50 2.82
CA LYS A 67 8.09 9.21 4.08
C LYS A 67 9.18 10.25 4.32
N ASP A 68 10.45 9.87 4.19
CA ASP A 68 11.58 10.78 4.36
C ASP A 68 11.51 11.94 3.35
N ALA A 69 11.13 11.68 2.09
CA ALA A 69 10.91 12.72 1.08
C ALA A 69 9.77 13.68 1.44
N SER A 70 8.65 13.16 1.96
CA SER A 70 7.53 13.98 2.43
C SER A 70 7.89 14.88 3.62
N GLU A 71 8.86 14.44 4.44
CA GLU A 71 9.41 15.19 5.58
C GLU A 71 10.59 16.09 5.16
N GLY A 72 10.89 16.19 3.86
CA GLY A 72 11.97 17.01 3.31
C GLY A 72 13.38 16.45 3.52
N ARG A 73 13.51 15.20 4.01
CA ARG A 73 14.79 14.51 4.23
C ARG A 73 15.28 13.84 2.95
N ILE A 74 15.53 14.64 1.93
CA ILE A 74 16.11 14.19 0.67
C ILE A 74 17.60 14.52 0.63
N SER A 75 18.41 13.56 0.22
CA SER A 75 19.82 13.78 -0.11
C SER A 75 20.02 13.68 -1.62
N LYS A 76 20.95 14.46 -2.15
CA LYS A 76 21.34 14.34 -3.55
C LYS A 76 22.18 13.07 -3.70
N LEU A 77 21.77 12.20 -4.62
CA LEU A 77 22.53 10.99 -4.94
C LEU A 77 23.88 11.39 -5.56
N ASN A 78 24.98 10.92 -4.97
CA ASN A 78 26.31 11.11 -5.54
C ASN A 78 26.61 9.97 -6.52
N LEU A 79 26.59 10.26 -7.81
CA LEU A 79 26.81 9.28 -8.86
C LEU A 79 28.24 8.72 -8.90
N ASN A 80 29.18 9.37 -8.20
CA ASN A 80 30.57 8.92 -8.11
C ASN A 80 30.79 7.87 -7.01
N GLU A 81 29.78 7.62 -6.16
CA GLU A 81 29.83 6.69 -5.01
C GLU A 81 28.98 5.42 -5.23
N LEU A 82 28.43 5.25 -6.44
CA LEU A 82 27.66 4.09 -6.90
C LEU A 82 28.52 3.15 -7.73
#